data_AF-A0A521PX56-F1
#
_entry.id   AF-A0A521PX56-F1
#
_cell.length_a   1.000
_cell.length_b   1.000
_cell.length_c   1.000
_cell.angle_alpha   90.00
_cell.angle_beta   90.00
_cell.angle_gamma   90.00
#
_symmetry.space_group_name_H-M   'P 1'
#
loop_
_entity.id
_entity.type
_entity.pdbx_description
1 polymer ?
#
loop_
_entity_poly.entity_id
_entity_poly.type
_entity_poly.pdbx_seq_one_letter_code
_entity_poly.pdbx_strand_id
1 'polypeptide(L)'
;MPLPTTIHSAVSPEAIRRASRLFSGDSWDCLHEIFQNARRAGATCIAVDRTERLGHSLLHIRDDGCGIDDPAALLMLGHSGWSNDIARCEDPAGMGMFSLAGRAVEIQSFSPCAGTAWKVQIPADAWDSGAPLALGQGMIDQGTLISIEMPDEWIHGLHAAVADAARHFPIPVTLNGAMLLREDFLKDAMFVEQACGCRIGVYDQDPDWQDGRRINFHGHRVKCALPTVREEKDNGSLWTVRIDIMDAPEIHMVLPARKEVIDNAALMALREAAERIIFKAIATRPDHRLPFAAWQRACELGVTLPQARSGLSIWRPQTADDCHECSRRMIAPEGAVLIVPSLEPDIAQALALARGKLPIEDVQLVEAEDALQGYAWYDTLPVIRDISLRIDREGTVHRYDEDMCLPADFACGLVDRIVIELTVCESGRKDASHSVHSIEIPALVCRNGGLDIEEAIILATRDGGITPDRLSRMIYATIFCAADDRDCDSWDTQSRSFEREARQHATHILLGEDAATLEAINMSAWDNLSWLIPLDRKIVIHAERGSITVDFLPN
;
A
#
# COMPACT_ATOMS: atom_id res chain seq x y z
N MET A 1 53.91 6.89 20.63
CA MET A 1 53.84 6.86 22.12
C MET A 1 53.90 5.41 22.57
N PRO A 2 54.45 5.07 23.74
CA PRO A 2 54.40 3.68 24.22
C PRO A 2 52.96 3.29 24.56
N LEU A 3 52.57 2.08 24.17
CA LEU A 3 51.27 1.53 24.50
C LEU A 3 51.17 1.27 26.02
N PRO A 4 49.99 1.42 26.64
CA PRO A 4 49.81 1.08 28.03
C PRO A 4 50.03 -0.42 28.26
N THR A 5 50.43 -0.82 29.47
CA THR A 5 50.54 -2.24 29.86
C THR A 5 49.19 -2.83 30.26
N THR A 6 48.27 -2.00 30.75
CA THR A 6 46.90 -2.38 31.10
C THR A 6 45.91 -1.27 30.71
N ILE A 7 44.68 -1.66 30.40
CA ILE A 7 43.53 -0.77 30.22
C ILE A 7 42.40 -1.18 31.17
N HIS A 8 41.46 -0.30 31.46
CA HIS A 8 40.32 -0.61 32.33
C HIS A 8 39.08 0.16 31.86
N SER A 9 37.88 -0.33 32.19
CA SER A 9 36.66 0.41 31.90
C SER A 9 36.56 1.64 32.80
N ALA A 10 36.45 2.82 32.19
CA ALA A 10 36.36 4.11 32.89
C ALA A 10 34.90 4.58 33.00
N VAL A 11 33.96 3.63 33.10
CA VAL A 11 32.53 3.87 32.96
C VAL A 11 31.79 3.35 34.19
N SER A 12 30.79 4.10 34.67
CA SER A 12 29.96 3.60 35.77
C SER A 12 29.23 2.31 35.38
N PRO A 13 29.18 1.29 36.26
CA PRO A 13 28.48 0.03 35.98
C PRO A 13 27.00 0.24 35.59
N GLU A 14 26.38 1.32 36.07
CA GLU A 14 25.01 1.69 35.73
C GLU A 14 24.88 2.20 34.28
N ALA A 15 25.84 2.98 33.78
CA ALA A 15 25.85 3.45 32.40
C ALA A 15 26.09 2.30 31.42
N ILE A 16 26.93 1.31 31.77
CA ILE A 16 27.11 0.09 30.96
C ILE A 16 25.82 -0.72 30.91
N ARG A 17 25.16 -0.98 32.05
CA ARG A 17 23.87 -1.69 32.08
C ARG A 17 22.78 -0.97 31.28
N ARG A 18 22.77 0.36 31.27
CA ARG A 18 21.85 1.15 30.43
C ARG A 18 22.24 1.04 28.95
N ALA A 19 23.52 1.17 28.60
CA ALA A 19 24.02 1.01 27.23
C ALA A 19 23.68 -0.37 26.65
N SER A 20 23.89 -1.45 27.42
CA SER A 20 23.51 -2.81 27.03
C SER A 20 22.00 -3.00 26.82
N ARG A 21 21.13 -2.15 27.40
CA ARG A 21 19.68 -2.14 27.14
C ARG A 21 19.30 -1.31 25.92
N LEU A 22 20.19 -0.41 25.48
CA LEU A 22 19.98 0.42 24.28
C LEU A 22 20.33 -0.33 22.99
N PHE A 23 21.08 -1.43 23.08
CA PHE A 23 21.30 -2.38 22.00
C PHE A 23 20.43 -3.62 22.23
N SER A 24 19.85 -4.18 21.16
CA SER A 24 19.01 -5.38 21.30
C SER A 24 19.81 -6.65 21.63
N GLY A 25 21.14 -6.59 21.52
CA GLY A 25 22.03 -7.74 21.67
C GLY A 25 22.00 -8.71 20.50
N ASP A 26 21.24 -8.41 19.44
CA ASP A 26 21.19 -9.22 18.22
C ASP A 26 22.49 -9.06 17.40
N SER A 27 22.84 -10.13 16.71
CA SER A 27 23.92 -10.24 15.73
C SER A 27 23.93 -9.09 14.73
N TRP A 28 22.74 -8.64 14.31
CA TRP A 28 22.55 -7.53 13.38
C TRP A 28 23.11 -6.20 13.87
N ASP A 29 22.70 -5.76 15.07
CA ASP A 29 23.13 -4.47 15.65
C ASP A 29 24.65 -4.45 15.86
N CYS A 30 25.22 -5.59 16.29
CA CYS A 30 26.66 -5.78 16.48
C CYS A 30 27.44 -5.68 15.15
N LEU A 31 27.00 -6.40 14.12
CA LEU A 31 27.65 -6.41 12.81
C LEU A 31 27.68 -5.00 12.20
N HIS A 32 26.56 -4.28 12.27
CA HIS A 32 26.48 -2.91 11.74
C HIS A 32 27.43 -1.94 12.42
N GLU A 33 27.51 -1.95 13.75
CA GLU A 33 28.41 -1.05 14.47
C GLU A 33 29.88 -1.35 14.16
N ILE A 34 30.26 -2.63 14.11
CA ILE A 34 31.64 -3.02 13.77
C ILE A 34 31.97 -2.64 12.33
N PHE A 35 31.07 -2.89 11.38
CA PHE A 35 31.28 -2.55 9.97
C PHE A 35 31.42 -1.04 9.79
N GLN A 36 30.57 -0.24 10.45
CA GLN A 36 30.70 1.20 10.42
C GLN A 36 32.04 1.68 10.99
N ASN A 37 32.54 1.07 12.08
CA ASN A 37 33.85 1.41 12.63
C ASN A 37 34.99 1.08 11.66
N ALA A 38 34.94 -0.08 11.00
CA ALA A 38 35.91 -0.43 9.96
C ALA A 38 35.92 0.61 8.82
N ARG A 39 34.74 1.03 8.34
CA ARG A 39 34.64 2.08 7.32
C ARG A 39 35.21 3.42 7.81
N ARG A 40 34.89 3.84 9.04
CA ARG A 40 35.43 5.06 9.66
C ARG A 40 36.95 5.02 9.80
N ALA A 41 37.52 3.83 10.01
CA ALA A 41 38.96 3.59 10.00
C ALA A 41 39.59 3.59 8.59
N GLY A 42 38.80 3.84 7.54
CA GLY A 42 39.29 3.88 6.15
C GLY A 42 39.57 2.52 5.54
N ALA A 43 38.96 1.45 6.07
CA ALA A 43 39.09 0.10 5.53
C ALA A 43 38.60 0.03 4.07
N THR A 44 39.25 -0.79 3.26
CA THR A 44 38.84 -1.10 1.88
C THR A 44 38.08 -2.42 1.78
N CYS A 45 38.19 -3.29 2.78
CA CYS A 45 37.46 -4.56 2.85
C CYS A 45 37.25 -4.99 4.31
N ILE A 46 36.15 -5.73 4.55
CA ILE A 46 35.90 -6.42 5.83
C ILE A 46 35.87 -7.93 5.57
N ALA A 47 36.65 -8.69 6.33
CA ALA A 47 36.61 -10.15 6.32
C ALA A 47 35.89 -10.65 7.57
N VAL A 48 34.85 -11.45 7.37
CA VAL A 48 34.10 -12.14 8.41
C VAL A 48 34.38 -13.62 8.29
N ASP A 49 34.93 -14.25 9.33
CA ASP A 49 35.24 -15.67 9.33
C ASP A 49 34.64 -16.33 10.57
N ARG A 50 34.13 -17.56 10.41
CA ARG A 50 33.69 -18.39 11.53
C ARG A 50 34.68 -19.51 11.74
N THR A 51 35.12 -19.69 12.98
CA THR A 51 35.91 -20.86 13.38
C THR A 51 35.26 -21.57 14.56
N GLU A 52 35.63 -22.83 14.76
CA GLU A 52 35.27 -23.60 15.96
C GLU A 52 36.54 -23.90 16.75
N ARG A 53 36.53 -23.58 18.05
CA ARG A 53 37.66 -23.80 18.94
C ARG A 53 37.17 -24.37 20.27
N LEU A 54 37.68 -25.55 20.63
CA LEU A 54 37.38 -26.22 21.91
C LEU A 54 35.87 -26.39 22.18
N GLY A 55 35.05 -26.55 21.14
CA GLY A 55 33.59 -26.67 21.26
C GLY A 55 32.82 -25.35 21.26
N HIS A 56 33.52 -24.20 21.19
CA HIS A 56 32.92 -22.87 21.10
C HIS A 56 33.02 -22.34 19.67
N SER A 57 31.96 -21.73 19.15
CA SER A 57 32.00 -21.04 17.85
C SER A 57 32.49 -19.60 18.03
N LEU A 58 33.51 -19.21 17.26
CA LEU A 58 34.08 -17.87 17.27
C LEU A 58 33.77 -17.15 15.96
N LEU A 59 33.32 -15.89 16.06
CA LEU A 59 33.18 -14.97 14.95
C LEU A 59 34.39 -14.06 14.91
N HIS A 60 35.10 -14.03 13.78
CA HIS A 60 36.20 -13.12 13.53
C HIS A 60 35.74 -12.06 12.54
N ILE A 61 35.91 -10.79 12.89
CA ILE A 61 35.67 -9.65 12.00
C ILE A 61 36.97 -8.89 11.90
N ARG A 62 37.55 -8.86 10.70
CA ARG A 62 38.82 -8.20 10.39
C ARG A 62 38.59 -7.10 9.38
N ASP A 63 39.18 -5.94 9.61
CA ASP A 63 39.29 -4.86 8.64
C ASP A 63 40.76 -4.58 8.30
N ASP A 64 40.99 -3.88 7.19
CA ASP A 64 42.30 -3.41 6.73
C ASP A 64 42.47 -1.88 6.91
N GLY A 65 41.73 -1.28 7.85
CA GLY A 65 41.79 0.15 8.13
C GLY A 65 43.06 0.59 8.86
N CYS A 66 43.05 1.82 9.39
CA CYS A 66 44.20 2.41 10.08
C CYS A 66 44.57 1.75 11.42
N GLY A 67 43.68 0.94 12.00
CA GLY A 67 43.84 0.41 13.34
C GLY A 67 43.59 1.45 14.43
N ILE A 68 44.00 1.14 15.67
CA ILE A 68 43.65 1.87 16.89
C ILE A 68 44.94 2.19 17.68
N ASP A 69 45.21 3.49 17.83
CA ASP A 69 46.39 3.98 18.55
C ASP A 69 46.26 3.99 20.07
N ASP A 70 45.06 4.28 20.58
CA ASP A 70 44.77 4.28 22.01
C ASP A 70 43.83 3.11 22.37
N PRO A 71 44.35 1.98 22.87
CA PRO A 71 43.53 0.85 23.26
C PRO A 71 42.54 1.19 24.38
N ALA A 72 42.81 2.22 25.20
CA ALA A 72 41.91 2.60 26.29
C ALA A 72 40.61 3.21 25.76
N ALA A 73 40.63 3.82 24.56
CA ALA A 73 39.45 4.39 23.92
C ALA A 73 38.33 3.37 23.67
N LEU A 74 38.66 2.08 23.56
CA LEU A 74 37.67 1.01 23.42
C LEU A 74 36.73 0.86 24.61
N LEU A 75 37.19 1.24 25.81
CA LEU A 75 36.49 1.03 27.07
C LEU A 75 36.04 2.33 27.73
N MET A 76 36.08 3.45 26.99
CA MET A 76 35.60 4.76 27.42
C MET A 76 34.28 5.11 26.74
N LEU A 77 33.19 5.23 27.51
CA LEU A 77 31.91 5.69 26.97
C LEU A 77 32.01 7.16 26.54
N GLY A 78 31.59 7.45 25.30
CA GLY A 78 31.52 8.81 24.75
C GLY A 78 32.84 9.39 24.25
N HIS A 79 33.93 8.62 24.21
CA HIS A 79 35.20 9.05 23.62
C HIS A 79 35.40 8.39 22.25
N SER A 80 34.90 9.03 21.19
CA SER A 80 35.11 8.57 19.82
C SER A 80 36.40 9.18 19.29
N GLY A 81 37.52 8.46 19.31
CA GLY A 81 38.82 8.96 18.82
C GLY A 81 38.90 9.25 17.30
N TRP A 82 37.76 9.52 16.66
CA TRP A 82 37.62 9.78 15.23
C TRP A 82 38.02 11.22 14.86
N SER A 83 38.31 11.44 13.59
CA SER A 83 38.61 12.77 13.07
C SER A 83 37.41 13.72 13.23
N ASN A 84 37.68 15.03 13.29
CA ASN A 84 36.64 16.05 13.40
C ASN A 84 35.62 16.00 12.26
N ASP A 85 36.02 15.56 11.07
CA ASP A 85 35.12 15.41 9.92
C ASP A 85 34.14 14.25 10.12
N ILE A 86 34.59 13.09 10.59
CA ILE A 86 33.71 11.94 10.90
C ILE A 86 32.80 12.26 12.08
N ALA A 87 33.32 12.95 13.10
CA ALA A 87 32.53 13.38 14.25
C ALA A 87 31.39 14.32 13.84
N ARG A 88 31.64 15.22 12.89
CA ARG A 88 30.62 16.14 12.37
C ARG A 88 29.60 15.45 11.45
N CYS A 89 30.04 14.52 10.60
CA CYS A 89 29.19 13.94 9.57
C CYS A 89 28.30 12.79 10.05
N GLU A 90 28.68 12.07 11.12
CA GLU A 90 28.01 10.83 11.50
C GLU A 90 27.59 10.71 12.97
N ASP A 91 27.91 11.73 13.78
CA ASP A 91 27.69 11.78 15.23
C ASP A 91 27.96 10.42 15.93
N PRO A 92 29.21 9.95 15.97
CA PRO A 92 29.56 8.69 16.59
C PRO A 92 29.39 8.79 18.12
N ALA A 93 28.31 8.22 18.63
CA ALA A 93 28.00 8.12 20.07
C ALA A 93 29.12 7.57 20.98
N GLY A 94 30.17 6.95 20.45
CA GLY A 94 31.21 6.29 21.25
C GLY A 94 30.69 5.08 22.03
N MET A 95 29.57 4.48 21.56
CA MET A 95 28.90 3.35 22.21
C MET A 95 28.99 2.05 21.44
N GLY A 96 29.47 2.05 20.18
CA GLY A 96 29.43 0.88 19.29
C GLY A 96 30.14 -0.35 19.84
N MET A 97 31.24 -0.18 20.58
CA MET A 97 31.95 -1.30 21.24
C MET A 97 31.15 -1.92 22.39
N PHE A 98 30.26 -1.17 23.04
CA PHE A 98 29.40 -1.67 24.12
C PHE A 98 28.23 -2.51 23.61
N SER A 99 28.00 -2.57 22.29
CA SER A 99 27.13 -3.60 21.70
C SER A 99 27.62 -5.02 21.99
N LEU A 100 28.93 -5.17 22.26
CA LEU A 100 29.59 -6.43 22.65
C LEU A 100 29.59 -6.70 24.15
N ALA A 101 29.10 -5.76 24.97
CA ALA A 101 29.13 -5.89 26.43
C ALA A 101 28.45 -7.17 26.91
N GLY A 102 29.06 -7.83 27.90
CA GLY A 102 28.61 -9.12 28.43
C GLY A 102 29.08 -10.33 27.62
N ARG A 103 29.92 -10.15 26.60
CA ARG A 103 30.53 -11.26 25.82
C ARG A 103 32.03 -11.36 26.05
N ALA A 104 32.57 -12.56 25.88
CA ALA A 104 34.01 -12.76 25.79
C ALA A 104 34.49 -12.31 24.40
N VAL A 105 35.38 -11.32 24.38
CA VAL A 105 35.91 -10.72 23.15
C VAL A 105 37.43 -10.65 23.19
N GLU A 106 38.07 -11.05 22.11
CA GLU A 106 39.48 -10.78 21.84
C GLU A 106 39.58 -9.68 20.79
N ILE A 107 40.37 -8.64 21.06
CA ILE A 107 40.64 -7.58 20.09
C ILE A 107 42.14 -7.52 19.84
N GLN A 108 42.52 -7.48 18.57
CA GLN A 108 43.87 -7.12 18.13
C GLN A 108 43.76 -5.91 17.22
N SER A 109 44.63 -4.91 17.38
CA SER A 109 44.68 -3.76 16.49
C SER A 109 46.12 -3.32 16.25
N PHE A 110 46.41 -2.77 15.08
CA PHE A 110 47.69 -2.15 14.78
C PHE A 110 47.65 -0.69 15.27
N SER A 111 48.71 -0.23 15.95
CA SER A 111 48.87 1.19 16.28
C SER A 111 49.89 1.83 15.35
N PRO A 112 49.46 2.70 14.41
CA PRO A 112 50.37 3.48 13.58
C PRO A 112 51.38 4.31 14.39
N CYS A 113 50.96 4.92 15.50
CA CYS A 113 51.81 5.76 16.34
C CYS A 113 52.83 4.97 17.18
N ALA A 114 52.56 3.70 17.48
CA ALA A 114 53.49 2.82 18.19
C ALA A 114 54.29 1.91 17.25
N GLY A 115 53.88 1.80 15.97
CA GLY A 115 54.50 0.95 14.96
C GLY A 115 54.42 -0.54 15.28
N THR A 116 53.45 -0.97 16.09
CA THR A 116 53.29 -2.36 16.55
C THR A 116 51.82 -2.68 16.80
N ALA A 117 51.48 -3.97 16.77
CA ALA A 117 50.17 -4.45 17.14
C ALA A 117 50.07 -4.81 18.62
N TRP A 118 48.87 -4.62 19.15
CA TRP A 118 48.51 -4.99 20.51
C TRP A 118 47.31 -5.93 20.51
N LYS A 119 47.13 -6.62 21.63
CA LYS A 119 46.05 -7.58 21.85
C LYS A 119 45.48 -7.41 23.25
N VAL A 120 44.16 -7.49 23.38
CA VAL A 120 43.47 -7.55 24.68
C VAL A 120 42.43 -8.67 24.67
N GLN A 121 42.28 -9.32 25.83
CA GLN A 121 41.15 -10.21 26.11
C GLN A 121 40.20 -9.46 27.04
N ILE A 122 38.92 -9.40 26.68
CA ILE A 122 37.86 -8.83 27.48
C ILE A 122 36.90 -9.96 27.85
N PRO A 123 37.05 -10.57 29.04
CA PRO A 123 36.06 -11.51 29.58
C PRO A 123 34.67 -10.90 29.70
N ALA A 124 33.63 -11.74 29.70
CA ALA A 124 32.23 -11.29 29.78
C ALA A 124 31.92 -10.47 31.04
N ASP A 125 32.58 -10.75 32.16
CA ASP A 125 32.47 -10.05 33.45
C ASP A 125 33.43 -8.85 33.59
N ALA A 126 34.33 -8.65 32.62
CA ALA A 126 35.30 -7.55 32.67
C ALA A 126 34.73 -6.22 32.16
N TRP A 127 33.56 -6.24 31.49
CA TRP A 127 32.95 -5.03 30.96
C TRP A 127 32.54 -4.06 32.08
N ASP A 128 31.95 -4.54 33.17
CA ASP A 128 31.39 -3.72 34.26
C ASP A 128 32.17 -3.78 35.58
N SER A 129 33.20 -4.62 35.69
CA SER A 129 33.99 -4.78 36.92
C SER A 129 35.06 -3.69 37.12
N GLY A 130 35.46 -2.96 36.08
CA GLY A 130 36.55 -1.99 36.15
C GLY A 130 37.94 -2.62 36.37
N ALA A 131 38.04 -3.94 36.25
CA ALA A 131 39.29 -4.68 36.44
C ALA A 131 40.32 -4.31 35.35
N PRO A 132 41.61 -4.20 35.70
CA PRO A 132 42.66 -3.94 34.71
C PRO A 132 42.83 -5.14 33.78
N LEU A 133 42.73 -4.88 32.49
CA LEU A 133 42.94 -5.82 31.40
C LEU A 133 44.36 -5.67 30.87
N ALA A 134 45.12 -6.76 30.85
CA ALA A 134 46.48 -6.76 30.34
C ALA A 134 46.51 -6.64 28.82
N LEU A 135 47.36 -5.73 28.32
CA LEU A 135 47.69 -5.65 26.91
C LEU A 135 48.86 -6.58 26.59
N GLY A 136 48.63 -7.48 25.65
CA GLY A 136 49.65 -8.34 25.06
C GLY A 136 50.10 -7.84 23.68
N GLN A 137 51.08 -8.53 23.12
CA GLN A 137 51.53 -8.30 21.75
C GLN A 137 50.53 -8.92 20.76
N GLY A 138 50.05 -8.10 19.81
CA GLY A 138 49.22 -8.56 18.70
C GLY A 138 50.04 -9.16 17.57
N MET A 139 49.38 -9.91 16.68
CA MET A 139 50.03 -10.57 15.54
C MET A 139 49.66 -9.98 14.18
N ILE A 140 48.81 -8.95 14.17
CA ILE A 140 48.39 -8.30 12.93
C ILE A 140 49.38 -7.20 12.50
N ASP A 141 49.43 -6.94 11.21
CA ASP A 141 50.29 -5.95 10.58
C ASP A 141 49.53 -4.69 10.15
N GLN A 142 48.20 -4.75 10.09
CA GLN A 142 47.31 -3.67 9.69
C GLN A 142 45.89 -3.90 10.22
N GLY A 143 45.13 -2.83 10.39
CA GLY A 143 43.69 -2.85 10.70
C GLY A 143 43.37 -3.32 12.12
N THR A 144 42.16 -3.85 12.28
CA THR A 144 41.66 -4.41 13.56
C THR A 144 41.05 -5.79 13.31
N LEU A 145 41.23 -6.70 14.27
CA LEU A 145 40.61 -8.01 14.33
C LEU A 145 39.83 -8.11 15.65
N ILE A 146 38.53 -8.32 15.55
CA ILE A 146 37.64 -8.56 16.68
C ILE A 146 37.17 -10.02 16.60
N SER A 147 37.43 -10.79 17.66
CA SER A 147 36.99 -12.17 17.78
C SER A 147 35.99 -12.29 18.92
N ILE A 148 34.79 -12.76 18.62
CA ILE A 148 33.65 -12.79 19.54
C ILE A 148 33.25 -14.24 19.74
N GLU A 149 33.08 -14.66 20.99
CA GLU A 149 32.41 -15.92 21.29
C GLU A 149 30.93 -15.82 20.94
N MET A 150 30.48 -16.64 19.98
CA MET A 150 29.11 -16.56 19.47
C MET A 150 28.13 -17.29 20.39
N PRO A 151 26.98 -16.68 20.74
CA PRO A 151 25.85 -17.41 21.28
C PRO A 151 25.29 -18.42 20.25
N ASP A 152 24.70 -19.51 20.74
CA ASP A 152 24.09 -20.55 19.88
C ASP A 152 23.01 -20.00 18.93
N GLU A 153 22.33 -18.93 19.36
CA GLU A 153 21.31 -18.22 18.59
C GLU A 153 21.88 -17.56 17.32
N TRP A 154 23.12 -17.05 17.37
CA TRP A 154 23.76 -16.41 16.22
C TRP A 154 24.21 -17.44 15.17
N ILE A 155 24.49 -18.67 15.60
CA ILE A 155 24.92 -19.76 14.71
C ILE A 155 23.85 -20.01 13.64
N HIS A 156 22.58 -20.02 14.03
CA HIS A 156 21.43 -20.30 13.18
C HIS A 156 20.90 -19.05 12.47
N GLY A 157 21.77 -18.31 11.78
CA GLY A 157 21.37 -17.08 11.09
C GLY A 157 22.51 -16.19 10.61
N LEU A 158 23.74 -16.42 11.11
CA LEU A 158 24.91 -15.59 10.81
C LEU A 158 25.08 -15.31 9.31
N HIS A 159 24.98 -16.31 8.45
CA HIS A 159 25.15 -16.09 7.01
C HIS A 159 24.12 -15.10 6.47
N ALA A 160 22.85 -15.23 6.85
CA ALA A 160 21.80 -14.31 6.43
C ALA A 160 22.04 -12.90 7.02
N ALA A 161 22.43 -12.80 8.29
CA ALA A 161 22.71 -11.53 8.94
C ALA A 161 23.91 -10.79 8.30
N VAL A 162 25.01 -11.48 8.03
CA VAL A 162 26.20 -10.87 7.39
C VAL A 162 25.90 -10.51 5.94
N ALA A 163 25.19 -11.37 5.19
CA ALA A 163 24.77 -11.07 3.82
C ALA A 163 23.86 -9.85 3.75
N ASP A 164 22.88 -9.75 4.65
CA ASP A 164 21.95 -8.62 4.71
C ASP A 164 22.66 -7.32 5.13
N ALA A 165 23.67 -7.39 6.02
CA ALA A 165 24.46 -6.23 6.46
C ALA A 165 25.43 -5.76 5.36
N ALA A 166 25.98 -6.70 4.58
CA ALA A 166 26.89 -6.42 3.48
C ALA A 166 26.18 -5.85 2.24
N ARG A 167 24.90 -6.21 2.03
CA ARG A 167 24.17 -5.98 0.78
C ARG A 167 24.25 -4.55 0.27
N HIS A 168 24.07 -3.55 1.15
CA HIS A 168 24.12 -2.13 0.82
C HIS A 168 25.25 -1.38 1.53
N PHE A 169 26.24 -2.13 2.04
CA PHE A 169 27.39 -1.55 2.71
C PHE A 169 28.34 -0.90 1.67
N PRO A 170 28.99 0.24 1.99
CA PRO A 170 29.79 0.98 1.00
C PRO A 170 31.14 0.32 0.67
N ILE A 171 31.63 -0.61 1.49
CA ILE A 171 32.87 -1.37 1.23
C ILE A 171 32.60 -2.87 1.13
N PRO A 172 33.39 -3.62 0.34
CA PRO A 172 33.29 -5.08 0.23
C PRO A 172 33.34 -5.82 1.57
N VAL A 173 32.54 -6.89 1.68
CA VAL A 173 32.54 -7.79 2.83
C VAL A 173 32.67 -9.23 2.32
N THR A 174 33.58 -10.00 2.93
CA THR A 174 33.71 -11.44 2.66
C THR A 174 33.23 -12.26 3.84
N LEU A 175 32.61 -13.42 3.59
CA LEU A 175 32.28 -14.41 4.61
C LEU A 175 33.00 -15.74 4.32
N ASN A 176 33.86 -16.19 5.24
CA ASN A 176 34.69 -17.39 5.09
C ASN A 176 35.50 -17.37 3.78
N GLY A 177 36.09 -16.21 3.46
CA GLY A 177 36.83 -15.96 2.22
C GLY A 177 35.98 -15.79 0.94
N ALA A 178 34.66 -15.99 0.99
CA ALA A 178 33.77 -15.77 -0.16
C ALA A 178 33.26 -14.32 -0.19
N MET A 179 33.35 -13.65 -1.33
CA MET A 179 32.81 -12.29 -1.52
C MET A 179 31.28 -12.31 -1.46
N LEU A 180 30.69 -11.49 -0.59
CA LEU A 180 29.24 -11.34 -0.50
C LEU A 180 28.70 -10.41 -1.59
N LEU A 181 27.44 -10.63 -1.98
CA LEU A 181 26.76 -9.78 -2.94
C LEU A 181 26.60 -8.37 -2.37
N ARG A 182 27.03 -7.38 -3.15
CA ARG A 182 26.82 -5.96 -2.88
C ARG A 182 25.96 -5.37 -4.00
N GLU A 183 24.92 -4.65 -3.62
CA GLU A 183 23.97 -3.99 -4.52
C GLU A 183 23.87 -2.50 -4.16
N ASP A 184 23.73 -1.66 -5.19
CA ASP A 184 23.37 -0.27 -5.00
C ASP A 184 22.00 -0.18 -4.33
N PHE A 185 21.87 0.62 -3.28
CA PHE A 185 20.61 0.79 -2.55
C PHE A 185 19.49 1.37 -3.44
N LEU A 186 19.89 2.15 -4.44
CA LEU A 186 18.99 2.77 -5.41
C LEU A 186 18.92 1.99 -6.74
N LYS A 187 19.29 0.71 -6.73
CA LYS A 187 19.16 -0.17 -7.90
C LYS A 187 17.72 -0.16 -8.40
N ASP A 188 17.57 -0.19 -9.73
CA ASP A 188 16.30 -0.17 -10.46
C ASP A 188 15.45 1.11 -10.28
N ALA A 189 15.99 2.16 -9.65
CA ALA A 189 15.34 3.46 -9.61
C ALA A 189 15.18 4.02 -11.03
N MET A 190 13.98 4.51 -11.35
CA MET A 190 13.66 5.10 -12.65
C MET A 190 14.35 6.46 -12.83
N PHE A 191 14.59 7.16 -11.73
CA PHE A 191 15.21 8.47 -11.70
C PHE A 191 16.02 8.62 -10.41
N VAL A 192 17.23 9.16 -10.51
CA VAL A 192 18.10 9.41 -9.35
C VAL A 192 18.65 10.83 -9.43
N GLU A 193 18.48 11.60 -8.37
CA GLU A 193 19.04 12.95 -8.24
C GLU A 193 19.71 13.13 -6.87
N GLN A 194 20.74 13.99 -6.82
CA GLN A 194 21.42 14.31 -5.57
C GLN A 194 20.84 15.59 -4.96
N ALA A 195 20.50 15.55 -3.67
CA ALA A 195 20.05 16.70 -2.90
C ALA A 195 20.32 16.48 -1.40
N CYS A 196 20.55 17.57 -0.66
CA CYS A 196 20.76 17.51 0.79
C CYS A 196 21.87 16.55 1.26
N GLY A 197 22.92 16.34 0.44
CA GLY A 197 23.98 15.38 0.76
C GLY A 197 23.59 13.91 0.57
N CYS A 198 22.45 13.64 -0.08
CA CYS A 198 21.92 12.30 -0.32
C CYS A 198 21.72 12.05 -1.82
N ARG A 199 21.73 10.78 -2.22
CA ARG A 199 21.15 10.33 -3.49
C ARG A 199 19.71 9.91 -3.24
N ILE A 200 18.77 10.38 -4.06
CA ILE A 200 17.34 10.10 -3.92
C ILE A 200 16.88 9.39 -5.19
N GLY A 201 16.44 8.14 -5.06
CA GLY A 201 15.92 7.31 -6.15
C GLY A 201 14.40 7.25 -6.13
N VAL A 202 13.77 7.42 -7.29
CA VAL A 202 12.31 7.37 -7.49
C VAL A 202 11.90 6.07 -8.15
N TYR A 203 10.78 5.52 -7.69
CA TYR A 203 10.20 4.26 -8.17
C TYR A 203 8.71 4.44 -8.47
N ASP A 204 8.22 3.76 -9.49
CA ASP A 204 6.79 3.53 -9.74
C ASP A 204 6.48 2.11 -9.27
N GLN A 205 5.63 1.97 -8.25
CA GLN A 205 5.30 0.69 -7.60
C GLN A 205 6.52 -0.06 -7.04
N ASP A 206 7.21 0.56 -6.07
CA ASP A 206 8.33 -0.09 -5.37
C ASP A 206 7.89 -1.44 -4.73
N PRO A 207 8.47 -2.59 -5.13
CA PRO A 207 8.10 -3.90 -4.59
C PRO A 207 8.45 -4.05 -3.11
N ASP A 208 9.49 -3.34 -2.63
CA ASP A 208 9.91 -3.38 -1.23
C ASP A 208 9.26 -2.27 -0.40
N TRP A 209 8.24 -1.57 -0.95
CA TRP A 209 7.49 -0.53 -0.27
C TRP A 209 7.03 -0.95 1.14
N GLN A 210 6.59 -2.21 1.28
CA GLN A 210 6.07 -2.75 2.54
C GLN A 210 7.14 -2.96 3.63
N ASP A 211 8.43 -3.13 3.28
CA ASP A 211 9.51 -3.25 4.27
C ASP A 211 9.73 -1.91 5.01
N GLY A 212 9.45 -0.79 4.35
CA GLY A 212 9.46 0.55 4.92
C GLY A 212 10.86 1.09 5.23
N ARG A 213 11.93 0.30 5.08
CA ARG A 213 13.34 0.68 5.29
C ARG A 213 13.90 1.47 4.11
N ARG A 214 13.36 2.67 3.90
CA ARG A 214 13.59 3.48 2.70
C ARG A 214 14.81 4.41 2.76
N ILE A 215 15.55 4.42 3.86
CA ILE A 215 16.79 5.21 3.99
C ILE A 215 17.96 4.27 4.27
N ASN A 216 19.06 4.43 3.53
CA ASN A 216 20.32 3.78 3.78
C ASN A 216 21.32 4.76 4.39
N PHE A 217 21.71 4.52 5.64
CA PHE A 217 22.79 5.25 6.32
C PHE A 217 24.04 4.36 6.33
N HIS A 218 24.80 4.41 5.24
CA HIS A 218 26.05 3.66 5.07
C HIS A 218 25.91 2.15 5.35
N GLY A 219 24.84 1.54 4.82
CA GLY A 219 24.49 0.13 5.00
C GLY A 219 23.49 -0.13 6.13
N HIS A 220 23.30 0.82 7.06
CA HIS A 220 22.24 0.72 8.05
C HIS A 220 20.92 1.21 7.47
N ARG A 221 20.00 0.28 7.16
CA ARG A 221 18.71 0.60 6.54
C ARG A 221 17.65 0.87 7.60
N VAL A 222 16.97 2.00 7.49
CA VAL A 222 16.06 2.50 8.54
C VAL A 222 14.70 2.88 8.00
N LYS A 223 13.70 2.70 8.85
CA LYS A 223 12.32 3.08 8.54
C LYS A 223 12.19 4.60 8.62
N CYS A 224 11.56 5.18 7.62
CA CYS A 224 11.23 6.60 7.61
C CYS A 224 9.96 6.85 6.80
N ALA A 225 9.10 7.73 7.30
CA ALA A 225 8.03 8.30 6.51
C ALA A 225 8.63 9.26 5.48
N LEU A 226 8.64 8.87 4.22
CA LEU A 226 9.02 9.67 3.07
C LEU A 226 7.79 9.90 2.18
N PRO A 227 7.75 11.02 1.43
CA PRO A 227 6.61 11.38 0.60
C PRO A 227 6.27 10.30 -0.42
N THR A 228 5.00 10.26 -0.77
CA THR A 228 4.45 9.43 -1.85
C THR A 228 3.46 10.23 -2.66
N VAL A 229 3.42 9.97 -3.95
CA VAL A 229 2.46 10.61 -4.86
C VAL A 229 1.73 9.51 -5.60
N ARG A 230 0.39 9.59 -5.63
CA ARG A 230 -0.44 8.64 -6.37
C ARG A 230 -1.06 9.35 -7.57
N GLU A 231 -1.07 8.68 -8.72
CA GLU A 231 -1.80 9.12 -9.90
C GLU A 231 -3.16 8.41 -10.04
N GLU A 232 -4.13 9.10 -10.65
CA GLU A 232 -5.46 8.58 -10.96
C GLU A 232 -5.43 7.63 -12.18
N LYS A 233 -5.71 6.32 -11.99
CA LYS A 233 -6.21 5.29 -12.95
C LYS A 233 -6.00 3.84 -12.43
N ASP A 234 -6.59 2.86 -13.14
CA ASP A 234 -6.71 1.39 -12.90
C ASP A 234 -5.54 0.63 -12.26
N ASN A 235 -4.31 1.15 -12.31
CA ASN A 235 -3.12 0.50 -11.74
C ASN A 235 -2.56 1.26 -10.53
N GLY A 236 -3.04 2.48 -10.27
CA GLY A 236 -2.66 3.34 -9.15
C GLY A 236 -1.16 3.53 -9.03
N SER A 237 -0.50 4.03 -10.08
CA SER A 237 0.94 4.35 -10.04
C SER A 237 1.26 5.07 -8.74
N LEU A 238 2.05 4.39 -7.92
CA LEU A 238 2.42 4.85 -6.59
C LEU A 238 3.89 5.22 -6.67
N TRP A 239 4.14 6.51 -6.73
CA TRP A 239 5.47 7.08 -6.76
C TRP A 239 6.04 7.12 -5.36
N THR A 240 7.18 6.48 -5.19
CA THR A 240 7.86 6.34 -3.91
C THR A 240 9.33 6.69 -4.07
N VAL A 241 10.00 6.91 -2.94
CA VAL A 241 11.42 7.23 -2.91
C VAL A 241 12.18 6.33 -1.95
N ARG A 242 13.43 6.06 -2.32
CA ARG A 242 14.48 5.56 -1.43
C ARG A 242 15.62 6.57 -1.39
N ILE A 243 16.31 6.67 -0.26
CA ILE A 243 17.35 7.66 -0.03
C ILE A 243 18.64 6.99 0.46
N ASP A 244 19.74 7.25 -0.23
CA ASP A 244 21.09 6.78 0.12
C ASP A 244 21.89 7.98 0.65
N ILE A 245 22.26 7.96 1.94
CA ILE A 245 22.96 9.06 2.60
C ILE A 245 24.45 9.00 2.25
N MET A 246 24.97 10.09 1.68
CA MET A 246 26.38 10.21 1.29
C MET A 246 27.18 11.05 2.28
N ASP A 247 26.75 12.29 2.49
CA ASP A 247 27.36 13.26 3.41
C ASP A 247 26.30 14.28 3.85
N ALA A 248 25.51 13.91 4.85
CA ALA A 248 24.38 14.70 5.35
C ALA A 248 24.49 14.87 6.88
N PRO A 249 25.44 15.68 7.38
CA PRO A 249 25.69 15.87 8.82
C PRO A 249 24.46 16.28 9.62
N GLU A 250 23.55 17.05 9.01
CA GLU A 250 22.35 17.57 9.65
C GLU A 250 21.24 16.52 9.82
N ILE A 251 21.36 15.35 9.16
CA ILE A 251 20.41 14.23 9.28
C ILE A 251 20.88 13.33 10.43
N HIS A 252 20.24 13.50 11.59
CA HIS A 252 20.61 12.76 12.78
C HIS A 252 19.81 11.47 12.95
N MET A 253 20.49 10.44 13.42
CA MET A 253 19.89 9.15 13.80
C MET A 253 19.64 9.12 15.31
N VAL A 254 18.57 8.46 15.75
CA VAL A 254 18.31 8.24 17.18
C VAL A 254 19.42 7.34 17.74
N LEU A 255 20.25 7.91 18.61
CA LEU A 255 21.34 7.20 19.26
C LEU A 255 20.81 6.29 20.39
N PRO A 256 21.53 5.19 20.72
CA PRO A 256 22.74 4.69 20.05
C PRO A 256 22.47 3.71 18.91
N ALA A 257 21.28 3.10 18.85
CA ALA A 257 21.01 2.00 17.93
C ALA A 257 20.74 2.43 16.49
N ARG A 258 20.52 3.73 16.24
CA ARG A 258 20.31 4.34 14.91
C ARG A 258 19.17 3.72 14.11
N LYS A 259 18.16 3.17 14.76
CA LYS A 259 17.02 2.49 14.09
C LYS A 259 16.00 3.46 13.49
N GLU A 260 16.05 4.72 13.90
CA GLU A 260 15.10 5.76 13.54
C GLU A 260 15.85 7.06 13.20
N VAL A 261 15.28 7.85 12.30
CA VAL A 261 15.78 9.20 11.96
C VAL A 261 15.10 10.23 12.85
N ILE A 262 15.85 11.18 13.40
CA ILE A 262 15.31 12.25 14.23
C ILE A 262 14.50 13.21 13.35
N ASP A 263 13.26 13.50 13.76
CA ASP A 263 12.42 14.47 13.08
C ASP A 263 12.91 15.90 13.38
N ASN A 264 13.68 16.46 12.46
CA ASN A 264 14.28 17.79 12.55
C ASN A 264 14.08 18.59 11.25
N ALA A 265 14.51 19.85 11.25
CA ALA A 265 14.39 20.73 10.09
C ALA A 265 15.12 20.17 8.84
N ALA A 266 16.23 19.46 9.01
CA ALA A 266 16.95 18.84 7.91
C ALA A 266 16.16 17.67 7.29
N LEU A 267 15.49 16.84 8.10
CA LEU A 267 14.60 15.79 7.62
C LEU A 267 13.40 16.38 6.89
N MET A 268 12.83 17.49 7.36
CA MET A 268 11.78 18.21 6.62
C MET A 268 12.26 18.67 5.25
N ALA A 269 13.44 19.30 5.20
CA ALA A 269 14.04 19.74 3.93
C ALA A 269 14.33 18.56 2.99
N LEU A 270 14.78 17.42 3.54
CA LEU A 270 15.00 16.19 2.77
C LEU A 270 13.69 15.60 2.22
N ARG A 271 12.61 15.60 3.02
CA ARG A 271 11.27 15.17 2.57
C ARG A 271 10.76 16.08 1.44
N GLU A 272 10.89 17.40 1.58
CA GLU A 272 10.50 18.35 0.54
C GLU A 272 11.34 18.18 -0.75
N ALA A 273 12.65 17.99 -0.62
CA ALA A 273 13.53 17.73 -1.75
C ALA A 273 13.17 16.41 -2.45
N ALA A 274 12.83 15.36 -1.69
CA ALA A 274 12.40 14.08 -2.23
C ALA A 274 11.05 14.19 -2.95
N GLU A 275 10.08 14.92 -2.39
CA GLU A 275 8.78 15.21 -3.03
C GLU A 275 8.98 15.95 -4.36
N ARG A 276 9.85 16.97 -4.38
CA ARG A 276 10.21 17.69 -5.60
C ARG A 276 10.83 16.77 -6.66
N ILE A 277 11.68 15.84 -6.25
CA ILE A 277 12.33 14.88 -7.15
C ILE A 277 11.32 13.87 -7.71
N ILE A 278 10.29 13.46 -6.94
CA ILE A 278 9.17 12.68 -7.47
C ILE A 278 8.50 13.43 -8.62
N PHE A 279 8.15 14.71 -8.43
CA PHE A 279 7.51 15.49 -9.50
C PHE A 279 8.41 15.69 -10.72
N LYS A 280 9.72 15.85 -10.53
CA LYS A 280 10.68 15.87 -11.65
C LYS A 280 10.69 14.54 -12.42
N ALA A 281 10.65 13.41 -11.72
CA ALA A 281 10.58 12.10 -12.36
C ALA A 281 9.28 11.95 -13.17
N ILE A 282 8.14 12.39 -12.62
CA ILE A 282 6.85 12.44 -13.32
C ILE A 282 6.94 13.31 -14.58
N ALA A 283 7.63 14.46 -14.50
CA ALA A 283 7.85 15.35 -15.64
C ALA A 283 8.64 14.71 -16.79
N THR A 284 9.32 13.58 -16.57
CA THR A 284 9.99 12.85 -17.65
C THR A 284 9.05 11.97 -18.48
N ARG A 285 7.83 11.69 -17.99
CA ARG A 285 6.79 10.97 -18.73
C ARG A 285 6.12 11.92 -19.73
N PRO A 286 5.59 11.39 -20.85
CA PRO A 286 4.88 12.21 -21.84
C PRO A 286 3.59 12.84 -21.30
N ASP A 287 2.97 12.20 -20.30
CA ASP A 287 1.77 12.67 -19.64
C ASP A 287 1.72 12.20 -18.17
N HIS A 288 0.78 12.76 -17.40
CA HIS A 288 0.50 12.36 -16.02
C HIS A 288 -0.99 12.48 -15.69
N ARG A 289 -1.39 11.93 -14.56
CA ARG A 289 -2.74 11.91 -13.98
C ARG A 289 -2.73 12.25 -12.49
N LEU A 290 -1.85 13.17 -12.11
CA LEU A 290 -1.79 13.71 -10.76
C LEU A 290 -3.13 14.35 -10.35
N PRO A 291 -3.59 14.13 -9.11
CA PRO A 291 -4.60 14.98 -8.48
C PRO A 291 -4.22 16.46 -8.59
N PHE A 292 -5.22 17.33 -8.75
CA PHE A 292 -5.00 18.75 -8.92
C PHE A 292 -4.18 19.36 -7.78
N ALA A 293 -4.45 18.96 -6.53
CA ALA A 293 -3.69 19.39 -5.37
C ALA A 293 -2.20 19.00 -5.46
N ALA A 294 -1.88 17.80 -5.95
CA ALA A 294 -0.49 17.36 -6.15
C ALA A 294 0.19 18.12 -7.29
N TRP A 295 -0.55 18.48 -8.34
CA TRP A 295 -0.03 19.31 -9.44
C TRP A 295 0.24 20.75 -9.00
N GLN A 296 -0.63 21.33 -8.17
CA GLN A 296 -0.36 22.62 -7.52
C GLN A 296 0.87 22.55 -6.62
N ARG A 297 0.99 21.48 -5.82
CA ARG A 297 2.15 21.23 -4.97
C ARG A 297 3.45 21.13 -5.77
N ALA A 298 3.42 20.48 -6.93
CA ALA A 298 4.57 20.43 -7.84
C ALA A 298 5.01 21.85 -8.26
N CYS A 299 4.04 22.72 -8.58
CA CYS A 299 4.31 24.11 -8.95
C CYS A 299 4.89 24.93 -7.78
N GLU A 300 4.37 24.75 -6.56
CA GLU A 300 4.93 25.36 -5.34
C GLU A 300 6.39 24.97 -5.10
N LEU A 301 6.73 23.71 -5.42
CA LEU A 301 8.10 23.18 -5.34
C LEU A 301 8.99 23.56 -6.53
N GLY A 302 8.48 24.39 -7.44
CA GLY A 302 9.22 24.89 -8.61
C GLY A 302 9.34 23.88 -9.75
N VAL A 303 8.49 22.85 -9.79
CA VAL A 303 8.44 21.88 -10.89
C VAL A 303 7.28 22.21 -11.81
N THR A 304 7.59 22.54 -13.07
CA THR A 304 6.56 22.82 -14.08
C THR A 304 6.13 21.53 -14.75
N LEU A 305 4.83 21.20 -14.64
CA LEU A 305 4.18 20.07 -15.31
C LEU A 305 3.08 20.59 -16.25
N PRO A 306 2.78 19.89 -17.36
CA PRO A 306 1.61 20.19 -18.18
C PRO A 306 0.31 19.97 -17.38
N GLN A 307 -0.86 20.26 -17.95
CA GLN A 307 -2.11 19.79 -17.34
C GLN A 307 -2.17 18.25 -17.40
N ALA A 308 -2.86 17.64 -16.44
CA ALA A 308 -3.09 16.20 -16.46
C ALA A 308 -3.75 15.74 -17.76
N ARG A 309 -3.42 14.53 -18.21
CA ARG A 309 -4.01 13.91 -19.40
C ARG A 309 -5.53 13.90 -19.31
N SER A 310 -6.17 14.48 -20.31
CA SER A 310 -7.63 14.48 -20.48
C SER A 310 -8.20 13.09 -20.72
N GLY A 311 -9.48 12.92 -20.40
CA GLY A 311 -10.25 11.69 -20.66
C GLY A 311 -10.63 10.96 -19.37
N LEU A 312 -11.91 10.62 -19.28
CA LEU A 312 -12.54 10.01 -18.11
C LEU A 312 -13.05 8.61 -18.45
N SER A 313 -13.22 7.78 -17.43
CA SER A 313 -13.78 6.44 -17.57
C SER A 313 -15.23 6.51 -18.00
N ILE A 314 -15.64 5.61 -18.89
CA ILE A 314 -17.04 5.44 -19.27
C ILE A 314 -17.84 5.07 -18.01
N TRP A 315 -18.86 5.86 -17.71
CA TRP A 315 -19.73 5.59 -16.58
C TRP A 315 -20.51 4.29 -16.80
N ARG A 316 -20.56 3.48 -15.74
CA ARG A 316 -21.40 2.31 -15.63
C ARG A 316 -22.24 2.47 -14.37
N PRO A 317 -23.51 2.04 -14.40
CA PRO A 317 -24.34 2.12 -13.21
C PRO A 317 -23.77 1.19 -12.14
N GLN A 318 -23.54 1.76 -10.95
CA GLN A 318 -23.05 1.04 -9.79
C GLN A 318 -23.98 -0.13 -9.45
N THR A 319 -23.42 -1.27 -9.05
CA THR A 319 -24.17 -2.38 -8.47
C THR A 319 -23.89 -2.52 -6.98
N ALA A 320 -24.80 -3.16 -6.24
CA ALA A 320 -24.61 -3.41 -4.81
C ALA A 320 -23.43 -4.34 -4.51
N ASP A 321 -22.98 -5.18 -5.46
CA ASP A 321 -21.87 -6.14 -5.31
C ASP A 321 -20.59 -5.70 -6.06
N ASP A 322 -20.41 -4.40 -6.34
CA ASP A 322 -19.32 -3.86 -7.16
C ASP A 322 -17.89 -4.19 -6.68
N CYS A 323 -17.73 -4.76 -5.48
CA CYS A 323 -16.49 -5.29 -4.94
C CYS A 323 -15.90 -6.44 -5.79
N HIS A 324 -16.76 -7.22 -6.47
CA HIS A 324 -16.34 -8.44 -7.19
C HIS A 324 -16.09 -8.22 -8.68
N GLU A 325 -16.65 -7.18 -9.29
CA GLU A 325 -16.42 -6.86 -10.71
C GLU A 325 -15.33 -5.79 -10.87
N CYS A 326 -14.06 -6.22 -10.82
CA CYS A 326 -12.93 -5.39 -11.24
C CYS A 326 -12.92 -5.25 -12.78
N SER A 327 -13.91 -4.54 -13.32
CA SER A 327 -14.00 -4.30 -14.75
C SER A 327 -12.98 -3.25 -15.16
N ARG A 328 -12.17 -3.57 -16.18
CA ARG A 328 -11.18 -2.64 -16.77
C ARG A 328 -11.90 -1.35 -17.16
N ARG A 329 -11.52 -0.20 -16.60
CA ARG A 329 -12.19 1.06 -16.89
C ARG A 329 -11.78 1.50 -18.29
N MET A 330 -12.74 1.55 -19.19
CA MET A 330 -12.51 2.02 -20.54
C MET A 330 -12.62 3.55 -20.56
N ILE A 331 -11.61 4.22 -21.09
CA ILE A 331 -11.65 5.67 -21.27
C ILE A 331 -12.67 5.98 -22.37
N ALA A 332 -13.52 6.98 -22.15
CA ALA A 332 -14.48 7.45 -23.14
C ALA A 332 -13.78 7.91 -24.43
N PRO A 333 -14.36 7.61 -25.61
CA PRO A 333 -13.87 8.17 -26.86
C PRO A 333 -14.03 9.69 -26.88
N GLU A 334 -13.31 10.37 -27.78
CA GLU A 334 -13.52 11.80 -28.01
C GLU A 334 -14.96 12.09 -28.43
N GLY A 335 -15.59 13.11 -27.82
CA GLY A 335 -16.97 13.48 -28.09
C GLY A 335 -17.59 14.31 -26.98
N ALA A 336 -18.90 14.55 -27.08
CA ALA A 336 -19.66 15.17 -26.01
C ALA A 336 -19.76 14.20 -24.83
N VAL A 337 -19.22 14.61 -23.69
CA VAL A 337 -19.28 13.85 -22.43
C VAL A 337 -20.12 14.59 -21.40
N LEU A 338 -20.70 13.85 -20.47
CA LEU A 338 -21.42 14.39 -19.31
C LEU A 338 -20.95 13.64 -18.06
N ILE A 339 -20.40 14.37 -17.09
CA ILE A 339 -19.91 13.79 -15.84
C ILE A 339 -21.09 13.36 -14.98
N VAL A 340 -21.04 12.12 -14.51
CA VAL A 340 -21.97 11.55 -13.53
C VAL A 340 -21.25 11.49 -12.19
N PRO A 341 -21.83 12.03 -11.10
CA PRO A 341 -21.25 11.92 -9.76
C PRO A 341 -21.21 10.45 -9.31
N SER A 342 -20.55 10.19 -8.18
CA SER A 342 -20.74 8.92 -7.48
C SER A 342 -22.21 8.82 -7.07
N LEU A 343 -22.85 7.68 -7.34
CA LEU A 343 -24.28 7.47 -7.09
C LEU A 343 -24.48 6.12 -6.44
N GLU A 344 -25.39 6.07 -5.47
CA GLU A 344 -25.83 4.79 -4.91
C GLU A 344 -26.49 3.88 -5.99
N PRO A 345 -26.45 2.55 -5.82
CA PRO A 345 -26.91 1.61 -6.84
C PRO A 345 -28.34 1.84 -7.35
N ASP A 346 -29.28 2.20 -6.47
CA ASP A 346 -30.67 2.49 -6.83
C ASP A 346 -30.81 3.67 -7.79
N ILE A 347 -30.11 4.78 -7.51
CA ILE A 347 -30.12 5.97 -8.38
C ILE A 347 -29.32 5.70 -9.66
N ALA A 348 -28.19 5.00 -9.56
CA ALA A 348 -27.37 4.65 -10.71
C ALA A 348 -28.13 3.76 -11.70
N GLN A 349 -28.80 2.71 -11.23
CA GLN A 349 -29.63 1.84 -12.07
C GLN A 349 -30.83 2.58 -12.67
N ALA A 350 -31.44 3.51 -11.93
CA ALA A 350 -32.51 4.36 -12.46
C ALA A 350 -32.02 5.28 -13.59
N LEU A 351 -30.86 5.92 -13.42
CA LEU A 351 -30.23 6.74 -14.46
C LEU A 351 -29.90 5.91 -15.72
N ALA A 352 -29.50 4.64 -15.55
CA ALA A 352 -29.25 3.74 -16.69
C ALA A 352 -30.50 3.51 -17.56
N LEU A 353 -31.70 3.52 -16.97
CA LEU A 353 -32.96 3.43 -17.72
C LEU A 353 -33.33 4.71 -18.49
N ALA A 354 -32.74 5.84 -18.11
CA ALA A 354 -32.94 7.13 -18.78
C ALA A 354 -32.01 7.31 -20.01
N ARG A 355 -30.99 6.46 -20.18
CA ARG A 355 -30.06 6.52 -21.33
C ARG A 355 -30.80 6.45 -22.67
N GLY A 356 -30.33 7.21 -23.64
CA GLY A 356 -30.95 7.28 -24.98
C GLY A 356 -32.18 8.18 -25.05
N LYS A 357 -32.43 9.00 -24.01
CA LYS A 357 -33.49 10.02 -23.99
C LYS A 357 -32.87 11.39 -23.75
N LEU A 358 -33.47 12.44 -24.32
CA LEU A 358 -33.04 13.82 -24.08
C LEU A 358 -33.00 14.16 -22.58
N PRO A 359 -31.96 14.88 -22.09
CA PRO A 359 -30.83 15.43 -22.84
C PRO A 359 -29.64 14.46 -22.99
N ILE A 360 -29.72 13.25 -22.44
CA ILE A 360 -28.61 12.28 -22.37
C ILE A 360 -28.61 11.25 -23.52
N GLU A 361 -29.23 11.60 -24.65
CA GLU A 361 -29.33 10.75 -25.85
C GLU A 361 -27.99 10.65 -26.59
N ASP A 362 -27.37 11.81 -26.84
CA ASP A 362 -26.17 11.94 -27.69
C ASP A 362 -24.89 12.25 -26.90
N VAL A 363 -24.89 12.01 -25.59
CA VAL A 363 -23.73 12.26 -24.71
C VAL A 363 -23.21 10.97 -24.09
N GLN A 364 -21.89 10.85 -24.02
CA GLN A 364 -21.24 9.77 -23.31
C GLN A 364 -21.20 10.11 -21.80
N LEU A 365 -21.91 9.34 -20.99
CA LEU A 365 -21.78 9.43 -19.54
C LEU A 365 -20.40 8.96 -19.11
N VAL A 366 -19.74 9.74 -18.26
CA VAL A 366 -18.39 9.47 -17.72
C VAL A 366 -18.36 9.62 -16.21
N GLU A 367 -17.49 8.87 -15.56
CA GLU A 367 -17.35 8.89 -14.09
C GLU A 367 -16.72 10.21 -13.63
N ALA A 368 -17.22 10.75 -12.54
CA ALA A 368 -16.56 11.84 -11.83
C ALA A 368 -15.21 11.37 -11.26
N GLU A 369 -14.20 12.23 -11.41
CA GLU A 369 -12.90 12.07 -10.80
C GLU A 369 -12.57 13.36 -10.03
N ASP A 370 -13.12 13.47 -8.82
CA ASP A 370 -13.07 14.71 -8.01
C ASP A 370 -11.63 15.19 -7.75
N ALA A 371 -10.67 14.26 -7.70
CA ALA A 371 -9.25 14.57 -7.59
C ALA A 371 -8.72 15.45 -8.73
N LEU A 372 -9.39 15.48 -9.89
CA LEU A 372 -9.03 16.30 -11.05
C LEU A 372 -9.73 17.68 -11.08
N GLN A 373 -10.61 17.97 -10.13
CA GLN A 373 -11.26 19.28 -10.04
C GLN A 373 -10.22 20.39 -9.87
N GLY A 374 -10.31 21.44 -10.69
CA GLY A 374 -9.35 22.53 -10.78
C GLY A 374 -8.53 22.54 -12.07
N TYR A 375 -8.39 21.39 -12.77
CA TYR A 375 -7.81 21.39 -14.11
C TYR A 375 -8.73 22.09 -15.10
N ALA A 376 -8.15 22.93 -15.96
CA ALA A 376 -8.93 23.77 -16.87
C ALA A 376 -9.83 22.95 -17.81
N TRP A 377 -9.34 21.81 -18.33
CA TRP A 377 -10.12 20.94 -19.19
C TRP A 377 -11.26 20.22 -18.44
N TYR A 378 -11.03 19.83 -17.18
CA TYR A 378 -12.00 19.09 -16.38
C TYR A 378 -13.15 20.02 -15.93
N ASP A 379 -12.82 21.21 -15.42
CA ASP A 379 -13.80 22.19 -14.93
C ASP A 379 -14.71 22.77 -16.03
N THR A 380 -14.35 22.59 -17.30
CA THR A 380 -15.17 22.97 -18.45
C THR A 380 -16.17 21.90 -18.89
N LEU A 381 -16.07 20.67 -18.37
CA LEU A 381 -16.99 19.59 -18.74
C LEU A 381 -18.35 19.78 -18.06
N PRO A 382 -19.46 19.51 -18.76
CA PRO A 382 -20.78 19.53 -18.14
C PRO A 382 -20.91 18.38 -17.15
N VAL A 383 -21.70 18.61 -16.10
CA VAL A 383 -21.83 17.68 -14.97
C VAL A 383 -23.28 17.60 -14.51
N ILE A 384 -23.71 16.38 -14.15
CA ILE A 384 -24.95 16.18 -13.41
C ILE A 384 -24.67 16.57 -11.96
N ARG A 385 -25.30 17.64 -11.50
CA ARG A 385 -25.12 18.16 -10.14
C ARG A 385 -26.04 17.48 -9.13
N ASP A 386 -27.27 17.20 -9.54
CA ASP A 386 -28.31 16.66 -8.68
C ASP A 386 -29.17 15.68 -9.47
N ILE A 387 -29.57 14.60 -8.81
CA ILE A 387 -30.47 13.59 -9.34
C ILE A 387 -31.55 13.33 -8.30
N SER A 388 -32.80 13.46 -8.71
CA SER A 388 -33.94 13.08 -7.88
C SER A 388 -34.99 12.37 -8.71
N LEU A 389 -35.80 11.58 -8.04
CA LEU A 389 -36.87 10.78 -8.63
C LEU A 389 -38.21 11.26 -8.11
N ARG A 390 -39.15 11.41 -9.03
CA ARG A 390 -40.52 11.82 -8.75
C ARG A 390 -41.46 10.70 -9.19
N ILE A 391 -42.24 10.21 -8.24
CA ILE A 391 -43.15 9.06 -8.41
C ILE A 391 -44.58 9.56 -8.26
N ASP A 392 -45.42 9.31 -9.25
CA ASP A 392 -46.85 9.60 -9.22
C ASP A 392 -47.63 8.30 -8.98
N ARG A 393 -48.44 8.28 -7.92
CA ARG A 393 -49.30 7.16 -7.57
C ARG A 393 -50.63 7.68 -7.04
N GLU A 394 -51.71 7.32 -7.72
CA GLU A 394 -53.09 7.67 -7.34
C GLU A 394 -53.28 9.19 -7.16
N GLY A 395 -52.54 10.00 -7.93
CA GLY A 395 -52.57 11.46 -7.87
C GLY A 395 -51.76 12.08 -6.73
N THR A 396 -51.01 11.27 -5.97
CA THR A 396 -50.03 11.74 -4.97
C THR A 396 -48.62 11.65 -5.53
N VAL A 397 -47.85 12.71 -5.34
CA VAL A 397 -46.46 12.80 -5.80
C VAL A 397 -45.51 12.54 -4.63
N HIS A 398 -44.63 11.57 -4.80
CA HIS A 398 -43.56 11.23 -3.87
C HIS A 398 -42.20 11.57 -4.48
N ARG A 399 -41.24 11.91 -3.63
CA ARG A 399 -39.86 12.20 -4.02
C ARG A 399 -38.93 11.16 -3.42
N TYR A 400 -37.92 10.77 -4.18
CA TYR A 400 -36.86 9.86 -3.76
C TYR A 400 -35.52 10.39 -4.28
N ASP A 401 -34.53 10.50 -3.40
CA ASP A 401 -33.15 10.88 -3.73
C ASP A 401 -32.21 10.32 -2.65
N GLU A 402 -30.93 10.66 -2.67
CA GLU A 402 -29.95 10.12 -1.70
C GLU A 402 -30.30 10.46 -0.24
N ASP A 403 -30.98 11.59 -0.02
CA ASP A 403 -31.33 12.10 1.32
C ASP A 403 -32.79 11.80 1.70
N MET A 404 -33.65 11.48 0.72
CA MET A 404 -35.08 11.27 0.92
C MET A 404 -35.53 9.86 0.55
N CYS A 405 -35.87 9.08 1.57
CA CYS A 405 -36.53 7.78 1.45
C CYS A 405 -38.05 7.91 1.21
N LEU A 406 -38.63 6.87 0.62
CA LEU A 406 -40.08 6.68 0.57
C LEU A 406 -40.62 6.25 1.95
N PRO A 407 -41.91 6.52 2.24
CA PRO A 407 -42.54 6.03 3.46
C PRO A 407 -42.37 4.51 3.65
N ALA A 408 -42.15 4.06 4.88
CA ALA A 408 -41.91 2.64 5.17
C ALA A 408 -43.09 1.71 4.84
N ASP A 409 -44.31 2.25 4.78
CA ASP A 409 -45.54 1.55 4.39
C ASP A 409 -45.83 1.65 2.88
N PHE A 410 -44.92 2.23 2.09
CA PHE A 410 -45.10 2.37 0.65
C PHE A 410 -44.93 1.01 -0.04
N ALA A 411 -46.05 0.41 -0.45
CA ALA A 411 -46.05 -0.92 -1.05
C ALA A 411 -45.40 -0.96 -2.44
N CYS A 412 -44.67 -2.05 -2.73
CA CYS A 412 -44.26 -2.42 -4.08
C CYS A 412 -45.44 -2.50 -5.05
N GLY A 413 -45.19 -2.32 -6.34
CA GLY A 413 -46.19 -2.55 -7.38
C GLY A 413 -46.18 -1.54 -8.53
N LEU A 414 -47.33 -1.46 -9.22
CA LEU A 414 -47.51 -0.54 -10.33
C LEU A 414 -47.80 0.88 -9.87
N VAL A 415 -47.17 1.85 -10.52
CA VAL A 415 -47.38 3.29 -10.33
C VAL A 415 -47.75 3.97 -11.64
N ASP A 416 -48.30 5.18 -11.55
CA ASP A 416 -48.79 5.91 -12.73
C ASP A 416 -47.63 6.45 -13.55
N ARG A 417 -46.60 6.99 -12.89
CA ARG A 417 -45.44 7.59 -13.56
C ARG A 417 -44.20 7.61 -12.66
N ILE A 418 -43.03 7.43 -13.26
CA ILE A 418 -41.73 7.63 -12.60
C ILE A 418 -40.91 8.56 -13.48
N VAL A 419 -40.41 9.65 -12.90
CA VAL A 419 -39.63 10.68 -13.60
C VAL A 419 -38.32 10.88 -12.87
N ILE A 420 -37.19 10.74 -13.57
CA ILE A 420 -35.89 11.22 -13.09
C ILE A 420 -35.75 12.70 -13.45
N GLU A 421 -35.42 13.51 -12.45
CA GLU A 421 -35.16 14.94 -12.54
C GLU A 421 -33.64 15.15 -12.42
N LEU A 422 -33.02 15.60 -13.51
CA LEU A 422 -31.58 15.83 -13.61
C LEU A 422 -31.31 17.34 -13.61
N THR A 423 -30.47 17.79 -12.69
CA THR A 423 -29.90 19.15 -12.78
C THR A 423 -28.55 19.07 -13.46
N VAL A 424 -28.48 19.51 -14.72
CA VAL A 424 -27.25 19.51 -15.52
C VAL A 424 -26.65 20.90 -15.51
N CYS A 425 -25.37 21.00 -15.15
CA CYS A 425 -24.61 22.23 -15.25
C CYS A 425 -23.75 22.21 -16.52
N GLU A 426 -23.66 23.32 -17.23
CA GLU A 426 -22.83 23.44 -18.44
C GLU A 426 -21.33 23.24 -18.15
N SER A 427 -20.92 23.42 -16.90
CA SER A 427 -19.55 23.22 -16.44
C SER A 427 -19.51 22.87 -14.94
N GLY A 428 -18.42 22.24 -14.49
CA GLY A 428 -18.15 21.98 -13.07
C GLY A 428 -17.87 23.22 -12.20
N ARG A 429 -17.96 24.44 -12.75
CA ARG A 429 -17.74 25.70 -12.01
C ARG A 429 -18.95 26.05 -11.16
N LYS A 430 -18.71 26.71 -10.01
CA LYS A 430 -19.77 27.07 -9.04
C LYS A 430 -20.89 27.92 -9.66
N ASP A 431 -20.53 28.89 -10.50
CA ASP A 431 -21.48 29.83 -11.12
C ASP A 431 -21.94 29.42 -12.53
N ALA A 432 -21.73 28.16 -12.92
CA ALA A 432 -22.19 27.66 -14.21
C ALA A 432 -23.72 27.70 -14.31
N SER A 433 -24.23 28.08 -15.48
CA SER A 433 -25.64 27.94 -15.82
C SER A 433 -26.06 26.48 -15.73
N HIS A 434 -27.29 26.25 -15.26
CA HIS A 434 -27.85 24.91 -15.12
C HIS A 434 -29.21 24.83 -15.80
N SER A 435 -29.54 23.63 -16.24
CA SER A 435 -30.84 23.27 -16.80
C SER A 435 -31.39 22.05 -16.05
N VAL A 436 -32.70 22.06 -15.83
CA VAL A 436 -33.41 20.93 -15.20
C VAL A 436 -34.10 20.14 -16.29
N HIS A 437 -33.90 18.84 -16.29
CA HIS A 437 -34.46 17.92 -17.27
C HIS A 437 -35.27 16.85 -16.58
N SER A 438 -36.42 16.50 -17.16
CA SER A 438 -37.31 15.46 -16.65
C SER A 438 -37.41 14.34 -17.67
N ILE A 439 -37.05 13.13 -17.26
CA ILE A 439 -37.05 11.95 -18.13
C ILE A 439 -37.94 10.87 -17.49
N GLU A 440 -38.92 10.36 -18.21
CA GLU A 440 -39.71 9.24 -17.72
C GLU A 440 -38.91 7.94 -17.80
N ILE A 441 -38.96 7.13 -16.75
CA ILE A 441 -38.35 5.81 -16.70
C ILE A 441 -39.39 4.75 -16.36
N PRO A 442 -39.23 3.50 -16.84
CA PRO A 442 -40.28 2.51 -16.74
C PRO A 442 -40.35 1.81 -15.37
N ALA A 443 -39.28 1.89 -14.56
CA ALA A 443 -39.20 1.25 -13.26
C ALA A 443 -38.19 1.96 -12.34
N LEU A 444 -38.31 1.68 -11.04
CA LEU A 444 -37.40 2.13 -10.00
C LEU A 444 -37.34 1.05 -8.91
N VAL A 445 -36.13 0.74 -8.45
CA VAL A 445 -35.89 -0.13 -7.29
C VAL A 445 -35.28 0.77 -6.23
N CYS A 446 -36.02 1.06 -5.17
CA CYS A 446 -35.56 1.89 -4.06
C CYS A 446 -35.06 0.96 -2.96
N ARG A 447 -33.81 1.12 -2.53
CA ARG A 447 -33.32 0.37 -1.36
C ARG A 447 -33.98 0.84 -0.07
N ASN A 448 -34.38 2.11 -0.01
CA ASN A 448 -35.05 2.72 1.13
C ASN A 448 -34.31 2.56 2.48
N GLY A 449 -32.99 2.44 2.43
CA GLY A 449 -32.13 2.20 3.60
C GLY A 449 -31.88 0.72 3.95
N GLY A 450 -32.50 -0.22 3.24
CA GLY A 450 -32.32 -1.66 3.41
C GLY A 450 -31.29 -2.29 2.45
N LEU A 451 -30.83 -3.49 2.79
CA LEU A 451 -29.91 -4.31 1.98
C LEU A 451 -30.55 -5.62 1.49
N ASP A 452 -31.80 -5.86 1.84
CA ASP A 452 -32.54 -7.04 1.40
C ASP A 452 -33.68 -6.66 0.44
N ILE A 453 -34.24 -7.68 -0.20
CA ILE A 453 -35.33 -7.51 -1.15
C ILE A 453 -36.68 -7.27 -0.47
N GLU A 454 -36.81 -7.61 0.81
CA GLU A 454 -38.06 -7.48 1.58
C GLU A 454 -38.30 -6.02 2.03
N GLU A 455 -37.22 -5.30 2.34
CA GLU A 455 -37.19 -3.89 2.72
C GLU A 455 -37.19 -2.94 1.50
N ALA A 456 -36.82 -3.46 0.33
CA ALA A 456 -36.78 -2.68 -0.90
C ALA A 456 -38.18 -2.39 -1.47
N ILE A 457 -38.34 -1.19 -2.02
CA ILE A 457 -39.57 -0.76 -2.70
C ILE A 457 -39.35 -0.83 -4.21
N ILE A 458 -40.01 -1.80 -4.85
CA ILE A 458 -39.90 -2.06 -6.28
C ILE A 458 -41.13 -1.52 -7.01
N LEU A 459 -40.90 -0.59 -7.93
CA LEU A 459 -41.94 0.13 -8.65
C LEU A 459 -41.78 -0.05 -10.16
N ALA A 460 -42.90 -0.23 -10.85
CA ALA A 460 -42.93 -0.26 -12.31
C ALA A 460 -44.12 0.53 -12.85
N THR A 461 -44.00 1.06 -14.05
CA THR A 461 -45.09 1.74 -14.76
C THR A 461 -45.85 0.74 -15.62
N ARG A 462 -47.18 0.87 -15.69
CA ARG A 462 -48.05 -0.06 -16.42
C ARG A 462 -47.72 -0.15 -17.91
N ASP A 463 -47.37 0.98 -18.53
CA ASP A 463 -47.13 1.09 -19.97
C ASP A 463 -45.64 1.32 -20.32
N GLY A 464 -44.73 1.17 -19.35
CA GLY A 464 -43.30 1.45 -19.52
C GLY A 464 -42.53 0.44 -20.37
N GLY A 465 -43.15 -0.68 -20.76
CA GLY A 465 -42.54 -1.70 -21.61
C GLY A 465 -41.37 -2.46 -20.98
N ILE A 466 -41.17 -2.35 -19.66
CA ILE A 466 -40.17 -3.15 -18.95
C ILE A 466 -40.64 -4.61 -18.83
N THR A 467 -39.74 -5.55 -19.09
CA THR A 467 -40.02 -6.98 -18.97
C THR A 467 -39.65 -7.48 -17.57
N PRO A 468 -40.24 -8.60 -17.10
CA PRO A 468 -39.83 -9.24 -15.86
C PRO A 468 -38.32 -9.52 -15.79
N ASP A 469 -37.71 -9.97 -16.89
CA ASP A 469 -36.27 -10.21 -17.00
C ASP A 469 -35.41 -8.94 -16.83
N ARG A 470 -35.86 -7.80 -17.37
CA ARG A 470 -35.13 -6.54 -17.24
C ARG A 470 -35.29 -5.96 -15.85
N LEU A 471 -36.49 -6.04 -15.27
CA LEU A 471 -36.75 -5.60 -13.90
C LEU A 471 -36.01 -6.49 -12.89
N SER A 472 -35.96 -7.81 -13.08
CA SER A 472 -35.22 -8.72 -12.20
C SER A 472 -33.73 -8.43 -12.19
N ARG A 473 -33.12 -8.15 -13.36
CA ARG A 473 -31.72 -7.73 -13.44
C ARG A 473 -31.47 -6.40 -12.73
N MET A 474 -32.42 -5.47 -12.81
CA MET A 474 -32.33 -4.20 -12.07
C MET A 474 -32.44 -4.41 -10.56
N ILE A 475 -33.35 -5.28 -10.09
CA ILE A 475 -33.47 -5.65 -8.67
C ILE A 475 -32.14 -6.26 -8.19
N TYR A 476 -31.62 -7.25 -8.92
CA TYR A 476 -30.32 -7.87 -8.65
C TYR A 476 -29.22 -6.82 -8.54
N ALA A 477 -29.02 -6.01 -9.58
CA ALA A 477 -27.96 -5.01 -9.60
C ALA A 477 -28.09 -3.97 -8.47
N THR A 478 -29.31 -3.66 -8.03
CA THR A 478 -29.54 -2.64 -7.00
C THR A 478 -29.36 -3.17 -5.58
N ILE A 479 -29.68 -4.43 -5.33
CA ILE A 479 -29.84 -4.97 -3.96
C ILE A 479 -28.82 -6.06 -3.64
N PHE A 480 -28.52 -6.95 -4.58
CA PHE A 480 -27.68 -8.11 -4.29
C PHE A 480 -26.26 -7.70 -3.89
N CYS A 481 -25.83 -8.16 -2.71
CA CYS A 481 -24.46 -8.10 -2.24
C CYS A 481 -24.19 -9.44 -1.54
N ALA A 482 -23.14 -10.14 -1.93
CA ALA A 482 -22.84 -11.44 -1.33
C ALA A 482 -22.37 -11.27 0.12
N ALA A 483 -22.84 -12.14 1.01
CA ALA A 483 -22.32 -12.21 2.36
C ALA A 483 -21.04 -13.04 2.38
N ASP A 484 -19.95 -12.44 2.88
CA ASP A 484 -18.62 -13.06 3.03
C ASP A 484 -18.46 -13.83 4.35
N ASP A 485 -19.54 -14.03 5.10
CA ASP A 485 -19.51 -14.74 6.38
C ASP A 485 -19.27 -16.24 6.19
N ARG A 486 -18.49 -16.84 7.10
CA ARG A 486 -18.05 -18.25 7.02
C ARG A 486 -19.20 -19.26 7.00
N ASP A 487 -20.35 -18.88 7.53
CA ASP A 487 -21.55 -19.72 7.63
C ASP A 487 -22.50 -19.52 6.43
N CYS A 488 -22.18 -18.63 5.50
CA CYS A 488 -22.95 -18.39 4.27
C CYS A 488 -22.50 -19.33 3.14
N ASP A 489 -23.42 -19.58 2.20
CA ASP A 489 -23.13 -20.37 1.00
C ASP A 489 -22.09 -19.67 0.10
N SER A 490 -21.54 -20.39 -0.88
CA SER A 490 -20.67 -19.76 -1.90
C SER A 490 -21.39 -18.64 -2.66
N TRP A 491 -20.64 -17.63 -3.11
CA TRP A 491 -21.15 -16.52 -3.95
C TRP A 491 -22.07 -17.01 -5.08
N ASP A 492 -21.67 -18.05 -5.83
CA ASP A 492 -22.47 -18.61 -6.93
C ASP A 492 -23.87 -19.09 -6.48
N THR A 493 -23.97 -19.65 -5.29
CA THR A 493 -25.22 -20.18 -4.73
C THR A 493 -26.11 -19.04 -4.27
N GLN A 494 -25.54 -18.07 -3.54
CA GLN A 494 -26.24 -16.87 -3.09
C GLN A 494 -26.78 -16.08 -4.29
N SER A 495 -25.93 -15.82 -5.29
CA SER A 495 -26.27 -15.11 -6.53
C SER A 495 -27.42 -15.79 -7.28
N ARG A 496 -27.35 -17.11 -7.51
CA ARG A 496 -28.42 -17.84 -8.21
C ARG A 496 -29.73 -17.84 -7.43
N SER A 497 -29.67 -17.96 -6.10
CA SER A 497 -30.85 -17.89 -5.25
C SER A 497 -31.52 -16.52 -5.38
N PHE A 498 -30.73 -15.45 -5.28
CA PHE A 498 -31.23 -14.08 -5.38
C PHE A 498 -31.78 -13.76 -6.79
N GLU A 499 -31.11 -14.19 -7.86
CA GLU A 499 -31.64 -14.03 -9.24
C GLU A 499 -33.03 -14.63 -9.40
N ARG A 500 -33.27 -15.82 -8.82
CA ARG A 500 -34.58 -16.48 -8.87
C ARG A 500 -35.63 -15.69 -8.11
N GLU A 501 -35.29 -15.22 -6.91
CA GLU A 501 -36.17 -14.41 -6.08
C GLU A 501 -36.52 -13.09 -6.77
N ALA A 502 -35.52 -12.35 -7.24
CA ALA A 502 -35.69 -11.11 -8.01
C ALA A 502 -36.58 -11.31 -9.24
N ARG A 503 -36.44 -12.44 -9.94
CA ARG A 503 -37.26 -12.80 -11.11
C ARG A 503 -38.71 -13.12 -10.74
N GLN A 504 -38.92 -13.81 -9.63
CA GLN A 504 -40.26 -14.07 -9.11
C GLN A 504 -40.95 -12.76 -8.67
N HIS A 505 -40.25 -11.88 -7.96
CA HIS A 505 -40.77 -10.56 -7.55
C HIS A 505 -41.11 -9.67 -8.74
N ALA A 506 -40.20 -9.58 -9.73
CA ALA A 506 -40.45 -8.82 -10.96
C ALA A 506 -41.68 -9.34 -11.73
N THR A 507 -41.84 -10.66 -11.81
CA THR A 507 -42.99 -11.30 -12.46
C THR A 507 -44.28 -11.03 -11.69
N HIS A 508 -44.24 -11.08 -10.36
CA HIS A 508 -45.39 -10.79 -9.52
C HIS A 508 -45.89 -9.34 -9.73
N ILE A 509 -44.98 -8.37 -9.73
CA ILE A 509 -45.31 -6.95 -9.91
C ILE A 509 -45.91 -6.67 -11.28
N LEU A 510 -45.37 -7.26 -12.34
CA LEU A 510 -45.76 -6.95 -13.71
C LEU A 510 -46.94 -7.80 -14.23
N LEU A 511 -47.02 -9.07 -13.83
CA LEU A 511 -47.94 -10.06 -14.40
C LEU A 511 -48.88 -10.70 -13.37
N GLY A 512 -48.67 -10.47 -12.07
CA GLY A 512 -49.52 -10.97 -10.98
C GLY A 512 -49.06 -12.30 -10.38
N GLU A 513 -49.81 -12.76 -9.36
CA GLU A 513 -49.47 -13.88 -8.49
C GLU A 513 -49.41 -15.24 -9.22
N ASP A 514 -50.37 -15.52 -10.10
CA ASP A 514 -50.42 -16.79 -10.85
C ASP A 514 -49.19 -16.93 -11.77
N ALA A 515 -48.81 -15.84 -12.46
CA ALA A 515 -47.65 -15.83 -13.34
C ALA A 515 -46.34 -16.02 -12.55
N ALA A 516 -46.20 -15.36 -11.40
CA ALA A 516 -45.04 -15.53 -10.53
C ALA A 516 -44.92 -16.96 -9.99
N THR A 517 -46.05 -17.57 -9.64
CA THR A 517 -46.11 -18.97 -9.19
C THR A 517 -45.67 -19.91 -10.29
N LEU A 518 -46.17 -19.73 -11.52
CA LEU A 518 -45.74 -20.51 -12.68
C LEU A 518 -44.25 -20.34 -12.98
N GLU A 519 -43.72 -19.11 -12.87
CA GLU A 519 -42.30 -18.83 -13.08
C GLU A 519 -41.43 -19.55 -12.04
N ALA A 520 -41.81 -19.52 -10.76
CA ALA A 520 -41.10 -20.23 -9.69
C ALA A 520 -41.08 -21.75 -9.90
N ILE A 521 -42.20 -22.32 -10.36
CA ILE A 521 -42.29 -23.73 -10.73
C ILE A 521 -41.38 -24.03 -11.92
N ASN A 522 -41.40 -23.18 -12.96
CA ASN A 522 -40.60 -23.37 -14.16
C ASN A 522 -39.10 -23.31 -13.87
N MET A 523 -38.63 -22.31 -13.11
CA MET A 523 -37.23 -22.21 -12.69
C MET A 523 -36.79 -23.45 -11.89
N SER A 524 -37.62 -23.90 -10.94
CA SER A 524 -37.32 -25.09 -10.13
C SER A 524 -37.28 -26.37 -10.97
N ALA A 525 -38.18 -26.50 -11.95
CA ALA A 525 -38.19 -27.60 -12.89
C ALA A 525 -36.93 -27.57 -13.79
N TRP A 526 -36.51 -26.39 -14.25
CA TRP A 526 -35.34 -26.26 -15.09
C TRP A 526 -34.05 -26.69 -14.37
N ASP A 527 -33.85 -26.24 -13.14
CA ASP A 527 -32.67 -26.59 -12.33
C ASP A 527 -32.57 -28.08 -12.01
N ASN A 528 -33.71 -28.71 -11.73
CA ASN A 528 -33.73 -30.08 -11.18
C ASN A 528 -34.04 -31.14 -12.23
N LEU A 529 -34.70 -30.79 -13.34
CA LEU A 529 -35.24 -31.76 -14.30
C LEU A 529 -34.60 -31.65 -15.68
N SER A 530 -34.08 -30.49 -16.10
CA SER A 530 -33.63 -30.28 -17.49
C SER A 530 -32.56 -31.30 -17.93
N TRP A 531 -31.61 -31.61 -17.04
CA TRP A 531 -30.51 -32.55 -17.30
C TRP A 531 -30.94 -34.03 -17.23
N LEU A 532 -32.14 -34.33 -16.72
CA LEU A 532 -32.71 -35.69 -16.70
C LEU A 532 -33.42 -36.04 -18.01
N ILE A 533 -33.75 -35.05 -18.84
CA ILE A 533 -34.52 -35.25 -20.08
C ILE A 533 -33.54 -35.67 -21.20
N PRO A 534 -33.74 -36.85 -21.84
CA PRO A 534 -32.90 -37.28 -22.96
C PRO A 534 -32.97 -36.30 -24.14
N LEU A 535 -31.84 -36.10 -24.82
CA LEU A 535 -31.70 -35.14 -25.94
C LEU A 535 -32.70 -35.38 -27.10
N ASP A 536 -33.11 -36.63 -27.32
CA ASP A 536 -33.98 -37.07 -28.40
C ASP A 536 -35.45 -37.23 -27.99
N ARG A 537 -35.81 -36.82 -26.76
CA ARG A 537 -37.15 -37.02 -26.19
C ARG A 537 -37.69 -35.73 -25.59
N LYS A 538 -39.02 -35.63 -25.55
CA LYS A 538 -39.73 -34.58 -24.83
C LYS A 538 -40.62 -35.24 -23.77
N ILE A 539 -40.77 -34.58 -22.63
CA ILE A 539 -41.67 -35.03 -21.57
C ILE A 539 -42.78 -33.99 -21.35
N VAL A 540 -43.91 -34.43 -20.81
CA VAL A 540 -44.93 -33.58 -20.19
C VAL A 540 -45.04 -33.98 -18.74
N ILE A 541 -45.12 -32.97 -17.87
CA ILE A 541 -45.32 -33.15 -16.44
C ILE A 541 -46.75 -32.71 -16.14
N HIS A 542 -47.53 -33.61 -15.57
CA HIS A 542 -48.82 -33.30 -14.97
C HIS A 542 -48.64 -33.24 -13.46
N ALA A 543 -48.87 -32.06 -12.88
CA ALA A 543 -48.66 -31.83 -11.45
C ALA A 543 -49.91 -31.21 -10.82
N GLU A 544 -50.26 -31.72 -9.64
CA GLU A 544 -51.27 -31.17 -8.73
C GLU A 544 -50.70 -31.15 -7.31
N ARG A 545 -51.40 -30.54 -6.34
CA ARG A 545 -50.88 -30.40 -4.97
C ARG A 545 -50.71 -31.78 -4.32
N GLY A 546 -49.46 -32.25 -4.24
CA GLY A 546 -49.09 -33.54 -3.62
C GLY A 546 -48.98 -34.72 -4.58
N SER A 547 -49.13 -34.52 -5.89
CA SER A 547 -48.99 -35.59 -6.90
C SER A 547 -48.34 -35.06 -8.17
N ILE A 548 -47.39 -35.80 -8.72
CA ILE A 548 -46.67 -35.47 -9.95
C ILE A 548 -46.57 -36.75 -10.80
N THR A 549 -47.03 -36.69 -12.05
CA THR A 549 -46.84 -37.74 -13.05
C THR A 549 -46.09 -37.19 -14.25
N VAL A 550 -45.24 -38.03 -14.86
CA VAL A 550 -44.36 -37.65 -15.97
C VAL A 550 -44.52 -38.66 -17.09
N ASP A 551 -44.82 -38.17 -18.29
CA ASP A 551 -45.02 -38.98 -19.49
C ASP A 551 -44.11 -38.49 -20.63
N PHE A 552 -43.69 -39.40 -21.51
CA PHE A 552 -43.04 -39.01 -22.76
C PHE A 552 -44.06 -38.53 -23.78
N LEU A 553 -43.78 -37.41 -24.43
CA LEU A 553 -44.52 -37.02 -25.62
C LEU A 553 -44.19 -37.98 -26.77
N PRO A 554 -45.17 -38.34 -27.61
CA PRO A 554 -44.90 -39.05 -28.85
C PRO A 554 -44.02 -38.19 -29.76
N ASN A 555 -43.02 -38.82 -30.39
CA ASN A 555 -42.07 -38.16 -31.28
C ASN A 555 -42.72 -37.55 -32.52
#